data_AF-N6V1F8-F1
#
_entry.id   AF-N6V1F8-F1
#
_cell.length_a   1.000
_cell.length_b   1.000
_cell.length_c   1.000
_cell.angle_alpha   90.00
_cell.angle_beta   90.00
_cell.angle_gamma   90.00
#
_symmetry.space_group_name_H-M   'P 1'
#
loop_
_entity.id
_entity.type
_entity.pdbx_description
1 polymer ?
#
loop_
_entity_poly.entity_id
_entity_poly.type
_entity_poly.pdbx_seq_one_letter_code
_entity_poly.pdbx_strand_id
1 'polypeptide(L)'
;MADKKLTDFILVANNIDPKTVDKNTLKKAFTSDPEDAKGFLNSPAGQKFKAMVSVFNFDSKGNLTNSKISTSQNKGTRLATDDLYLHQSLESQQGASNDGVRLALYFQRKAPQVNSVYDIMADPALYNVIKTTFSLPSAMSNMDVTRQAKMLEKLFAVKDLHDPAKVNNLLKRFSAVYDAANGVNTNSPGSAILAGGSNIGMSADLLLSIAQLRSR
;
A
#
# COMPACT_ATOMS: atom_id res chain seq x y z
N MET A 1 16.95 11.87 -7.01
CA MET A 1 16.83 12.11 -8.47
C MET A 1 17.54 11.07 -9.34
N ALA A 2 18.02 9.95 -8.77
CA ALA A 2 18.68 8.90 -9.54
C ALA A 2 17.66 8.05 -10.34
N ASP A 3 16.43 7.94 -9.82
CA ASP A 3 15.33 7.25 -10.51
C ASP A 3 14.39 8.25 -11.19
N LYS A 4 14.36 8.20 -12.53
CA LYS A 4 13.50 9.06 -13.37
C LYS A 4 12.03 8.67 -13.27
N LYS A 5 11.71 7.37 -13.22
CA LYS A 5 10.31 6.89 -13.15
C LYS A 5 9.65 7.35 -11.87
N LEU A 6 10.35 7.24 -10.74
CA LEU A 6 9.86 7.70 -9.45
C LEU A 6 9.67 9.22 -9.43
N THR A 7 10.61 9.97 -10.01
CA THR A 7 10.51 11.44 -10.08
C THR A 7 9.33 11.88 -10.95
N ASP A 8 9.14 11.27 -12.11
CA ASP A 8 8.03 11.57 -13.02
C ASP A 8 6.67 11.23 -12.38
N PHE A 9 6.58 10.09 -11.70
CA PHE A 9 5.37 9.67 -10.97
C PHE A 9 4.96 10.68 -9.91
N ILE A 10 5.92 11.14 -9.08
CA ILE A 10 5.67 12.13 -8.03
C ILE A 10 5.18 13.46 -8.62
N LEU A 11 5.74 13.88 -9.76
CA LEU A 11 5.34 15.10 -10.43
C LEU A 11 3.91 15.01 -10.96
N VAL A 12 3.57 13.93 -11.66
CA VAL A 12 2.21 13.69 -12.16
C VAL A 12 1.20 13.64 -11.02
N ALA A 13 1.52 12.98 -9.90
CA ALA A 13 0.66 12.91 -8.72
C ALA A 13 0.38 14.29 -8.09
N ASN A 14 1.25 15.28 -8.32
CA ASN A 14 1.09 16.66 -7.87
C ASN A 14 0.57 17.60 -8.98
N ASN A 15 0.04 17.07 -10.08
CA ASN A 15 -0.41 17.83 -11.26
C ASN A 15 0.70 18.69 -11.90
N ILE A 16 1.95 18.23 -11.83
CA ILE A 16 3.10 18.86 -12.46
C ILE A 16 3.51 18.01 -13.66
N ASP A 17 3.53 18.60 -14.86
CA ASP A 17 4.01 17.89 -16.05
C ASP A 17 5.54 17.70 -15.95
N PRO A 18 6.06 16.46 -15.95
CA PRO A 18 7.49 16.19 -15.89
C PRO A 18 8.30 16.83 -17.02
N LYS A 19 7.67 17.13 -18.16
CA LYS A 19 8.33 17.78 -19.31
C LYS A 19 8.51 19.29 -19.10
N THR A 20 7.77 19.89 -18.18
CA THR A 20 7.78 21.34 -17.92
C THR A 20 8.76 21.74 -16.83
N VAL A 21 9.45 20.78 -16.21
CA VAL A 21 10.35 21.04 -15.08
C VAL A 21 11.70 20.38 -15.32
N ASP A 22 12.75 21.18 -15.30
CA ASP A 22 14.11 20.69 -15.42
C ASP A 22 14.66 20.17 -14.07
N LYS A 23 15.72 19.36 -14.17
CA LYS A 23 16.36 18.73 -13.02
C LYS A 23 16.95 19.73 -12.02
N ASN A 24 17.41 20.91 -12.46
CA ASN A 24 17.95 21.91 -11.54
C ASN A 24 16.85 22.59 -10.75
N THR A 25 15.70 22.89 -11.38
CA THR A 25 14.52 23.41 -10.70
C THR A 25 14.00 22.44 -9.66
N LEU A 26 13.90 21.15 -10.00
CA LEU A 26 13.53 20.12 -9.02
C LEU A 26 14.52 20.03 -7.86
N LYS A 27 15.82 20.01 -8.16
CA LYS A 27 16.85 19.98 -7.11
C LYS A 27 16.71 21.17 -6.17
N LYS A 28 16.54 22.37 -6.74
CA LYS A 28 16.34 23.62 -5.98
C LYS A 28 15.06 23.58 -5.14
N ALA A 29 13.98 23.00 -5.65
CA ALA A 29 12.75 22.78 -4.90
C ALA A 29 12.98 21.86 -3.71
N PHE A 30 13.54 20.68 -3.93
CA PHE A 30 13.73 19.65 -2.91
C PHE A 30 14.78 20.01 -1.85
N THR A 31 15.76 20.87 -2.17
CA THR A 31 16.76 21.34 -1.18
C THR A 31 16.36 22.63 -0.48
N SER A 32 15.23 23.25 -0.85
CA SER A 32 14.77 24.50 -0.22
C SER A 32 14.01 24.22 1.05
N ASP A 33 14.15 25.11 2.03
CA ASP A 33 13.43 25.00 3.30
C ASP A 33 11.99 25.56 3.13
N PRO A 34 10.93 24.78 3.40
CA PRO A 34 9.56 25.26 3.29
C PRO A 34 9.23 26.41 4.27
N GLU A 35 9.98 26.51 5.37
CA GLU A 35 9.82 27.53 6.41
C GLU A 35 10.58 28.83 6.12
N ASP A 36 11.49 28.85 5.13
CA ASP A 36 12.20 30.07 4.75
C ASP A 36 11.29 30.98 3.91
N ALA A 37 10.79 32.06 4.50
CA ALA A 37 9.91 33.02 3.85
C ALA A 37 10.49 33.64 2.56
N LYS A 38 11.82 33.68 2.41
CA LYS A 38 12.51 34.17 1.19
C LYS A 38 12.99 33.02 0.29
N GLY A 39 12.75 31.78 0.71
CA GLY A 39 13.17 30.56 0.02
C GLY A 39 12.41 30.32 -1.27
N PHE A 40 12.99 29.48 -2.13
CA PHE A 40 12.42 29.18 -3.45
C PHE A 40 10.97 28.69 -3.36
N LEU A 41 10.63 27.84 -2.38
CA LEU A 41 9.29 27.28 -2.20
C LEU A 41 8.20 28.34 -1.90
N ASN A 42 8.60 29.50 -1.38
CA ASN A 42 7.70 30.61 -1.09
C ASN A 42 7.68 31.67 -2.22
N SER A 43 8.41 31.43 -3.32
CA SER A 43 8.34 32.24 -4.54
C SER A 43 7.18 31.82 -5.46
N PRO A 44 6.73 32.68 -6.39
CA PRO A 44 5.69 32.33 -7.37
C PRO A 44 6.04 31.08 -8.21
N ALA A 45 7.32 30.90 -8.54
CA ALA A 45 7.80 29.74 -9.30
C ALA A 45 7.87 28.46 -8.46
N GLY A 46 8.05 28.59 -7.14
CA GLY A 46 8.23 27.47 -6.22
C GLY A 46 6.96 26.97 -5.54
N GLN A 47 5.90 27.79 -5.51
CA GLN A 47 4.63 27.48 -4.83
C GLN A 47 4.03 26.14 -5.27
N LYS A 48 4.10 25.83 -6.57
CA LYS A 48 3.62 24.56 -7.15
C LYS A 48 4.37 23.33 -6.61
N PHE A 49 5.61 23.50 -6.17
CA PHE A 49 6.41 22.43 -5.56
C PHE A 49 6.24 22.38 -4.04
N LYS A 50 5.62 23.37 -3.40
CA LYS A 50 5.51 23.43 -1.94
C LYS A 50 4.71 22.24 -1.39
N ALA A 51 3.56 21.93 -1.98
CA ALA A 51 2.77 20.76 -1.59
C ALA A 51 3.59 19.46 -1.75
N MET A 52 4.31 19.31 -2.86
CA MET A 52 5.18 18.16 -3.12
C MET A 52 6.33 18.07 -2.09
N VAL A 53 7.07 19.15 -1.85
CA VAL A 53 8.21 19.15 -0.92
C VAL A 53 7.76 19.04 0.54
N SER A 54 6.59 19.58 0.90
CA SER A 54 5.97 19.37 2.21
C SER A 54 5.53 17.92 2.45
N VAL A 55 5.39 17.12 1.39
CA VAL A 55 5.00 15.70 1.45
C VAL A 55 6.22 14.78 1.57
N PHE A 56 7.39 15.21 1.10
CA PHE A 56 8.62 14.42 1.13
C PHE A 56 9.71 15.12 1.95
N ASN A 57 10.08 14.54 3.10
CA ASN A 57 11.13 15.08 3.96
C ASN A 57 12.52 14.86 3.33
N PHE A 58 12.99 15.75 2.46
CA PHE A 58 14.36 15.72 1.96
C PHE A 58 15.30 16.56 2.85
N ASP A 59 16.53 16.06 3.07
CA ASP A 59 17.60 16.83 3.71
C ASP A 59 18.20 17.85 2.75
N SER A 60 19.08 18.74 3.25
CA SER A 60 19.77 19.73 2.43
C SER A 60 20.69 19.13 1.34
N LYS A 61 20.93 17.82 1.39
CA LYS A 61 21.68 17.05 0.39
C LYS A 61 20.76 16.37 -0.63
N GLY A 62 19.44 16.48 -0.49
CA GLY A 62 18.44 15.90 -1.38
C GLY A 62 18.17 14.41 -1.12
N ASN A 63 18.52 13.89 0.06
CA ASN A 63 18.18 12.53 0.48
C ASN A 63 16.91 12.53 1.33
N LEU A 64 16.11 11.48 1.24
CA LEU A 64 14.98 11.29 2.14
C LEU A 64 15.50 11.15 3.58
N THR A 65 14.96 11.95 4.48
CA THR A 65 15.33 12.01 5.89
C THR A 65 14.11 11.96 6.79
N ASN A 66 14.20 11.18 7.87
CA ASN A 66 13.19 11.17 8.92
C ASN A 66 13.39 12.32 9.94
N SER A 67 14.42 13.15 9.78
CA SER A 67 14.83 14.14 10.78
C SER A 67 13.92 15.38 10.87
N LYS A 68 13.09 15.67 9.86
CA LYS A 68 12.11 16.79 9.91
C LYS A 68 10.74 16.38 10.49
N ILE A 69 10.64 15.19 11.10
CA ILE A 69 9.44 14.69 11.79
C ILE A 69 9.43 15.23 13.23
N SER A 70 9.31 16.55 13.44
CA SER A 70 9.21 17.08 14.82
C SER A 70 8.31 18.30 15.01
N THR A 71 7.42 18.59 14.07
CA THR A 71 6.38 19.60 14.30
C THR A 71 5.01 19.05 13.94
N SER A 72 4.04 19.35 14.81
CA SER A 72 2.65 18.88 14.81
C SER A 72 1.84 19.19 13.53
N GLN A 73 2.44 19.83 12.52
CA GLN A 73 1.85 20.14 11.21
C GLN A 73 2.03 19.02 10.16
N ASN A 74 2.90 18.04 10.40
CA ASN A 74 3.26 17.01 9.41
C ASN A 74 2.42 15.73 9.46
N LYS A 75 1.10 15.82 9.67
CA LYS A 75 0.21 14.64 9.50
C LYS A 75 0.20 14.17 8.04
N GLY A 76 0.14 15.09 7.07
CA GLY A 76 0.14 14.76 5.65
C GLY A 76 1.44 14.09 5.18
N THR A 77 2.59 14.56 5.68
CA THR A 77 3.94 14.07 5.34
C THR A 77 4.21 12.67 5.89
N ARG A 78 3.75 12.40 7.12
CA ARG A 78 3.82 11.05 7.73
C ARG A 78 2.90 10.09 6.98
N LEU A 79 1.67 10.51 6.70
CA LEU A 79 0.72 9.70 5.93
C LEU A 79 1.27 9.35 4.56
N ALA A 80 1.85 10.29 3.82
CA ALA A 80 2.35 10.01 2.48
C ALA A 80 3.65 9.18 2.45
N THR A 81 4.56 9.38 3.40
CA THR A 81 5.79 8.57 3.49
C THR A 81 5.47 7.14 3.93
N ASP A 82 4.57 6.99 4.90
CA ASP A 82 4.12 5.69 5.38
C ASP A 82 3.26 4.97 4.32
N ASP A 83 2.47 5.71 3.53
CA ASP A 83 1.67 5.21 2.39
C ASP A 83 2.58 4.73 1.27
N LEU A 84 3.61 5.51 0.89
CA LEU A 84 4.57 5.10 -0.15
C LEU A 84 5.46 3.94 0.29
N TYR A 85 5.93 3.92 1.54
CA TYR A 85 6.70 2.81 2.07
C TYR A 85 5.85 1.54 2.14
N LEU A 86 4.60 1.63 2.60
CA LEU A 86 3.69 0.51 2.60
C LEU A 86 3.38 0.06 1.18
N HIS A 87 3.06 0.99 0.28
CA HIS A 87 2.78 0.69 -1.13
C HIS A 87 3.96 -0.05 -1.78
N GLN A 88 5.18 0.48 -1.66
CA GLN A 88 6.39 -0.17 -2.16
C GLN A 88 6.66 -1.51 -1.47
N SER A 89 6.39 -1.63 -0.17
CA SER A 89 6.53 -2.89 0.57
C SER A 89 5.50 -3.94 0.14
N LEU A 90 4.29 -3.52 -0.21
CA LEU A 90 3.21 -4.40 -0.67
C LEU A 90 3.44 -4.82 -2.14
N GLU A 91 3.92 -3.91 -2.98
CA GLU A 91 4.30 -4.21 -4.36
C GLU A 91 5.54 -5.11 -4.44
N SER A 92 6.54 -4.89 -3.58
CA SER A 92 7.77 -5.71 -3.56
C SER A 92 7.55 -7.09 -2.93
N GLN A 93 6.61 -7.21 -1.99
CA GLN A 93 6.15 -8.50 -1.47
C GLN A 93 5.15 -9.12 -2.46
N GLN A 94 5.68 -9.54 -3.62
CA GLN A 94 5.10 -10.50 -4.57
C GLN A 94 3.57 -10.53 -4.69
N GLY A 95 3.02 -9.65 -5.56
CA GLY A 95 1.81 -9.98 -6.31
C GLY A 95 0.49 -9.37 -5.84
N ALA A 96 0.52 -8.42 -4.89
CA ALA A 96 -0.69 -7.73 -4.45
C ALA A 96 -1.46 -7.08 -5.60
N SER A 97 -2.76 -7.42 -5.74
CA SER A 97 -3.62 -6.76 -6.72
C SER A 97 -3.83 -5.29 -6.34
N ASN A 98 -4.10 -4.43 -7.33
CA ASN A 98 -4.41 -3.01 -7.10
C ASN A 98 -5.52 -2.79 -6.04
N ASP A 99 -6.44 -3.74 -5.92
CA ASP A 99 -7.53 -3.69 -4.94
C ASP A 99 -7.07 -4.03 -3.52
N GLY A 100 -6.20 -5.03 -3.36
CA GLY A 100 -5.59 -5.38 -2.07
C GLY A 100 -4.75 -4.22 -1.53
N VAL A 101 -3.91 -3.63 -2.39
CA VAL A 101 -3.13 -2.43 -2.05
C VAL A 101 -4.04 -1.28 -1.62
N ARG A 102 -5.10 -0.98 -2.38
CA ARG A 102 -6.06 0.09 -2.05
C ARG A 102 -6.70 -0.13 -0.68
N LEU A 103 -7.09 -1.36 -0.34
CA LEU A 103 -7.67 -1.70 0.96
C LEU A 103 -6.67 -1.51 2.09
N ALA A 104 -5.42 -1.94 1.90
CA ALA A 104 -4.38 -1.80 2.91
C ALA A 104 -4.05 -0.33 3.22
N LEU A 105 -3.88 0.51 2.19
CA LEU A 105 -3.63 1.94 2.36
C LEU A 105 -4.83 2.66 3.01
N TYR A 106 -6.05 2.29 2.63
CA TYR A 106 -7.25 2.81 3.26
C TYR A 106 -7.28 2.47 4.76
N PHE A 107 -7.00 1.22 5.11
CA PHE A 107 -6.95 0.75 6.49
C PHE A 107 -5.88 1.50 7.30
N GLN A 108 -4.66 1.64 6.76
CA GLN A 108 -3.57 2.35 7.41
C GLN A 108 -3.96 3.80 7.78
N ARG A 109 -4.63 4.51 6.87
CA ARG A 109 -5.07 5.89 7.08
C ARG A 109 -6.16 6.02 8.14
N LYS A 110 -7.05 5.03 8.22
CA LYS A 110 -8.24 5.05 9.08
C LYS A 110 -8.02 4.40 10.45
N ALA A 111 -7.09 3.46 10.57
CA ALA A 111 -6.79 2.73 11.80
C ALA A 111 -6.60 3.63 13.05
N PRO A 112 -5.90 4.79 12.99
CA PRO A 112 -5.76 5.66 14.16
C PRO A 112 -7.05 6.37 14.60
N GLN A 113 -8.10 6.36 13.76
CA GLN A 113 -9.41 6.98 14.02
C GLN A 113 -10.42 5.96 14.58
N VAL A 114 -10.08 4.67 14.59
CA VAL A 114 -10.95 3.59 15.06
C VAL A 114 -10.88 3.57 16.58
N ASN A 115 -12.03 3.73 17.25
CA ASN A 115 -12.13 3.71 18.72
C ASN A 115 -12.78 2.43 19.23
N SER A 116 -13.50 1.72 18.37
CA SER A 116 -14.18 0.48 18.73
C SER A 116 -14.19 -0.53 17.58
N VAL A 117 -14.46 -1.79 17.90
CA VAL A 117 -14.71 -2.83 16.89
C VAL A 117 -15.94 -2.51 16.03
N TYR A 118 -16.92 -1.79 16.58
CA TYR A 118 -18.09 -1.34 15.83
C TYR A 118 -17.72 -0.38 14.70
N ASP A 119 -16.72 0.48 14.89
CA ASP A 119 -16.24 1.38 13.83
C ASP A 119 -15.66 0.60 12.64
N ILE A 120 -15.00 -0.53 12.93
CA ILE A 120 -14.47 -1.45 11.91
C ILE A 120 -15.62 -2.13 11.19
N MET A 121 -16.61 -2.65 11.91
CA MET A 121 -17.76 -3.33 11.32
C MET A 121 -18.65 -2.39 10.49
N ALA A 122 -18.69 -1.11 10.85
CA ALA A 122 -19.45 -0.08 10.14
C ALA A 122 -18.80 0.35 8.81
N ASP A 123 -17.48 0.17 8.66
CA ASP A 123 -16.75 0.49 7.44
C ASP A 123 -16.42 -0.80 6.66
N PRO A 124 -17.05 -1.02 5.48
CA PRO A 124 -16.84 -2.25 4.70
C PRO A 124 -15.39 -2.51 4.30
N ALA A 125 -14.60 -1.45 4.06
CA ALA A 125 -13.19 -1.60 3.69
C ALA A 125 -12.34 -2.01 4.91
N LEU A 126 -12.59 -1.40 6.07
CA LEU A 126 -11.92 -1.81 7.32
C LEU A 126 -12.27 -3.25 7.69
N TYR A 127 -13.56 -3.58 7.61
CA TYR A 127 -14.03 -4.91 7.93
C TYR A 127 -13.45 -5.96 6.99
N ASN A 128 -13.34 -5.66 5.69
CA ASN A 128 -12.78 -6.59 4.71
C ASN A 128 -11.30 -6.90 5.01
N VAL A 129 -10.49 -5.90 5.35
CA VAL A 129 -9.08 -6.12 5.72
C VAL A 129 -8.97 -7.05 6.93
N ILE A 130 -9.77 -6.82 7.98
CA ILE A 130 -9.78 -7.69 9.16
C ILE A 130 -10.26 -9.10 8.80
N LYS A 131 -11.35 -9.24 8.06
CA LYS A 131 -11.86 -10.54 7.63
C LYS A 131 -10.85 -11.33 6.84
N THR A 132 -10.18 -10.71 5.87
CA THR A 132 -9.15 -11.37 5.10
C THR A 132 -7.96 -11.75 5.98
N THR A 133 -7.44 -10.81 6.77
CA THR A 133 -6.23 -11.03 7.61
C THR A 133 -6.40 -12.18 8.59
N PHE A 134 -7.58 -12.33 9.17
CA PHE A 134 -7.90 -13.41 10.12
C PHE A 134 -8.67 -14.57 9.47
N SER A 135 -8.77 -14.61 8.14
CA SER A 135 -9.47 -15.64 7.37
C SER A 135 -10.88 -15.93 7.87
N LEU A 136 -11.62 -14.87 8.21
CA LEU A 136 -12.95 -14.95 8.79
C LEU A 136 -14.00 -15.35 7.73
N PRO A 137 -14.83 -16.37 7.99
CA PRO A 137 -15.87 -16.80 7.05
C PRO A 137 -16.88 -15.68 6.75
N SER A 138 -17.36 -15.63 5.51
CA SER A 138 -18.44 -14.72 5.10
C SER A 138 -19.73 -14.94 5.88
N ALA A 139 -20.02 -16.19 6.28
CA ALA A 139 -21.18 -16.57 7.09
C ALA A 139 -21.24 -15.87 8.46
N MET A 140 -20.12 -15.35 8.98
CA MET A 140 -20.11 -14.57 10.22
C MET A 140 -21.02 -13.33 10.13
N SER A 141 -21.14 -12.73 8.94
CA SER A 141 -21.99 -11.56 8.70
C SER A 141 -23.47 -11.82 9.00
N ASN A 142 -23.91 -13.08 9.06
CA ASN A 142 -25.29 -13.47 9.39
C ASN A 142 -25.55 -13.59 10.90
N MET A 143 -24.52 -13.48 11.73
CA MET A 143 -24.65 -13.55 13.20
C MET A 143 -25.08 -12.19 13.78
N ASP A 144 -25.58 -12.17 15.02
CA ASP A 144 -25.83 -10.91 15.71
C ASP A 144 -24.57 -10.05 15.81
N VAL A 145 -24.72 -8.75 15.57
CA VAL A 145 -23.64 -7.75 15.61
C VAL A 145 -22.85 -7.82 16.91
N THR A 146 -23.52 -7.98 18.06
CA THR A 146 -22.85 -8.11 19.37
C THR A 146 -21.99 -9.37 19.47
N ARG A 147 -22.38 -10.47 18.82
CA ARG A 147 -21.58 -11.70 18.79
C ARG A 147 -20.39 -11.54 17.85
N GLN A 148 -20.58 -10.93 16.68
CA GLN A 148 -19.49 -10.60 15.76
C GLN A 148 -18.46 -9.70 16.45
N ALA A 149 -18.90 -8.63 17.13
CA ALA A 149 -18.03 -7.72 17.85
C ALA A 149 -17.19 -8.44 18.92
N LYS A 150 -17.82 -9.27 19.76
CA LYS A 150 -17.10 -10.08 20.77
C LYS A 150 -16.10 -11.05 20.17
N MET A 151 -16.34 -11.58 18.97
CA MET A 151 -15.36 -12.43 18.28
C MET A 151 -14.16 -11.61 17.81
N LEU A 152 -14.41 -10.45 17.19
CA LEU A 152 -13.35 -9.56 16.72
C LEU A 152 -12.49 -9.00 17.86
N GLU A 153 -13.11 -8.62 18.99
CA GLU A 153 -12.41 -8.16 20.21
C GLU A 153 -11.42 -9.19 20.76
N LYS A 154 -11.64 -10.49 20.50
CA LYS A 154 -10.72 -11.56 20.92
C LYS A 154 -9.54 -11.74 19.97
N LEU A 155 -9.63 -11.27 18.73
CA LEU A 155 -8.59 -11.45 17.70
C LEU A 155 -7.51 -10.38 17.78
N PHE A 156 -7.89 -9.14 18.10
CA PHE A 156 -6.97 -8.02 18.26
C PHE A 156 -7.55 -6.99 19.22
N ALA A 157 -6.67 -6.24 19.89
CA ALA A 157 -7.07 -5.13 20.72
C ALA A 157 -7.19 -3.85 19.86
N VAL A 158 -8.30 -3.12 19.96
CA VAL A 158 -8.49 -1.87 19.17
C VAL A 158 -7.38 -0.85 19.44
N LYS A 159 -6.85 -0.81 20.67
CA LYS A 159 -5.69 0.04 21.02
C LYS A 159 -4.47 -0.18 20.12
N ASP A 160 -4.31 -1.39 19.57
CA ASP A 160 -3.17 -1.75 18.71
C ASP A 160 -3.29 -1.10 17.32
N LEU A 161 -4.47 -0.62 16.93
CA LEU A 161 -4.68 0.11 15.67
C LEU A 161 -4.19 1.56 15.72
N HIS A 162 -3.90 2.09 16.91
CA HIS A 162 -3.24 3.39 17.06
C HIS A 162 -1.71 3.28 17.02
N ASP A 163 -1.15 2.06 17.06
CA ASP A 163 0.29 1.82 16.95
C ASP A 163 0.65 1.54 15.48
N PRO A 164 1.38 2.45 14.80
CA PRO A 164 1.73 2.29 13.39
C PRO A 164 2.54 1.02 13.11
N ALA A 165 3.38 0.56 14.04
CA ALA A 165 4.18 -0.64 13.85
C ALA A 165 3.30 -1.90 13.87
N LYS A 166 2.30 -1.94 14.74
CA LYS A 166 1.33 -3.05 14.80
C LYS A 166 0.42 -3.06 13.59
N VAL A 167 -0.05 -1.89 13.15
CA VAL A 167 -0.82 -1.75 11.90
C VAL A 167 0.00 -2.25 10.71
N ASN A 168 1.26 -1.86 10.57
CA ASN A 168 2.12 -2.34 9.49
C ASN A 168 2.30 -3.87 9.51
N ASN A 169 2.45 -4.48 10.70
CA ASN A 169 2.54 -5.93 10.80
C ASN A 169 1.22 -6.63 10.44
N LEU A 170 0.07 -6.05 10.80
CA LEU A 170 -1.24 -6.54 10.38
C LEU A 170 -1.38 -6.48 8.85
N LEU A 171 -0.98 -5.37 8.23
CA LEU A 171 -1.08 -5.17 6.78
C LEU A 171 -0.13 -6.08 5.98
N LYS A 172 1.03 -6.44 6.51
CA LYS A 172 1.89 -7.48 5.93
C LYS A 172 1.23 -8.86 5.94
N ARG A 173 0.49 -9.20 7.01
CA ARG A 173 -0.27 -10.45 7.07
C ARG A 173 -1.46 -10.39 6.11
N PHE A 174 -2.15 -9.25 6.06
CA PHE A 174 -3.25 -9.02 5.14
C PHE A 174 -2.82 -9.29 3.70
N SER A 175 -1.71 -8.71 3.23
CA SER A 175 -1.28 -8.90 1.84
C SER A 175 -0.95 -10.36 1.53
N ALA A 176 -0.17 -11.03 2.40
CA ALA A 176 0.15 -12.43 2.23
C ALA A 176 -1.10 -13.33 2.13
N VAL A 177 -2.12 -13.07 2.95
CA VAL A 177 -3.38 -13.85 2.93
C VAL A 177 -4.28 -13.44 1.76
N TYR A 178 -4.35 -12.14 1.45
CA TYR A 178 -5.14 -11.61 0.34
C TYR A 178 -4.66 -12.17 -0.98
N ASP A 179 -3.35 -12.28 -1.18
CA ASP A 179 -2.75 -12.80 -2.42
C ASP A 179 -2.98 -14.31 -2.54
N ALA A 180 -2.88 -15.05 -1.43
CA ALA A 180 -3.24 -16.47 -1.41
C ALA A 180 -4.72 -16.71 -1.71
N ALA A 181 -5.62 -15.87 -1.18
CA ALA A 181 -7.06 -16.00 -1.34
C ALA A 181 -7.58 -15.49 -2.69
N ASN A 182 -6.96 -14.46 -3.25
CA ASN A 182 -7.36 -13.81 -4.50
C ASN A 182 -6.40 -14.11 -5.64
N GLY A 183 -5.59 -15.17 -5.52
CA GLY A 183 -4.59 -15.60 -6.49
C GLY A 183 -5.06 -15.43 -7.93
N VAL A 184 -4.71 -14.28 -8.51
CA VAL A 184 -4.91 -13.99 -9.91
C VAL A 184 -4.00 -14.96 -10.65
N ASN A 185 -4.59 -15.70 -11.59
CA ASN A 185 -3.90 -16.45 -12.65
C ASN A 185 -2.50 -15.90 -12.95
N THR A 186 -1.47 -16.48 -12.33
CA THR A 186 -0.10 -16.29 -12.75
C THR A 186 0.35 -17.61 -13.34
N ASN A 187 0.66 -17.58 -14.64
CA ASN A 187 1.39 -18.58 -15.40
C ASN A 187 2.78 -18.84 -14.77
N SER A 188 2.80 -19.35 -13.56
CA SER A 188 3.98 -19.73 -12.80
C SER A 188 4.01 -21.25 -12.73
N PRO A 189 5.03 -21.93 -13.28
CA PRO A 189 5.12 -23.39 -13.32
C PRO A 189 5.04 -24.09 -11.95
N GLY A 190 5.26 -23.35 -10.85
CA GLY A 190 5.13 -23.87 -9.49
C GLY A 190 3.69 -24.07 -9.01
N SER A 191 2.73 -23.28 -9.50
CA SER A 191 1.32 -23.34 -9.08
C SER A 191 0.54 -24.47 -9.77
N ALA A 192 1.05 -24.99 -10.89
CA ALA A 192 0.48 -26.17 -11.56
C ALA A 192 0.70 -27.48 -10.78
N ILE A 193 1.73 -27.53 -9.93
CA ILE A 193 2.05 -28.72 -9.14
C ILE A 193 1.21 -28.77 -7.86
N LEU A 194 0.86 -27.61 -7.27
CA LEU A 194 0.09 -27.55 -6.03
C LEU A 194 -1.43 -27.63 -6.25
N ALA A 195 -1.91 -27.33 -7.47
CA ALA A 195 -3.32 -27.48 -7.87
C ALA A 195 -3.69 -28.91 -8.33
N GLY A 196 -2.80 -29.90 -8.17
CA GLY A 196 -2.97 -31.29 -8.59
C GLY A 196 -3.98 -32.12 -7.77
N GLY A 197 -5.07 -31.50 -7.31
CA GLY A 197 -6.01 -32.14 -6.41
C GLY A 197 -7.43 -31.58 -6.50
N SER A 198 -7.95 -31.32 -7.69
CA SER A 198 -9.38 -31.48 -8.04
C SER A 198 -9.66 -30.98 -9.47
N ASN A 199 -9.91 -31.93 -10.37
CA ASN A 199 -10.58 -31.74 -11.66
C ASN A 199 -9.91 -30.79 -12.68
N ILE A 200 -8.80 -31.22 -13.27
CA ILE A 200 -8.32 -30.67 -14.55
C ILE A 200 -8.81 -31.59 -15.67
N GLY A 201 -9.75 -31.10 -16.48
CA GLY A 201 -9.94 -31.63 -17.82
C GLY A 201 -8.62 -31.48 -18.57
N MET A 202 -7.98 -32.59 -18.93
CA MET A 202 -6.69 -32.58 -19.63
C MET A 202 -6.81 -31.79 -20.93
N SER A 203 -6.08 -30.68 -21.04
CA SER A 203 -6.02 -29.90 -22.28
C SER A 203 -5.40 -30.77 -23.38
N ALA A 204 -6.04 -30.81 -24.55
CA ALA A 204 -5.57 -31.59 -25.71
C ALA A 204 -4.13 -31.25 -26.12
N ASP A 205 -3.65 -30.04 -25.82
CA ASP A 205 -2.26 -29.61 -26.05
C ASP A 205 -1.23 -30.33 -25.17
N LEU A 206 -1.59 -30.78 -23.97
CA LEU A 206 -0.73 -31.62 -23.12
C LEU A 206 -0.64 -33.04 -23.65
N LEU A 207 -1.73 -33.57 -24.21
CA LEU A 207 -1.71 -34.88 -24.86
C LEU A 207 -0.88 -34.85 -26.15
N LEU A 208 -0.94 -33.76 -26.91
CA LEU A 208 -0.20 -33.63 -28.16
C LEU A 208 1.31 -33.42 -27.93
N SER A 209 1.69 -32.64 -26.92
CA SER A 209 3.10 -32.45 -26.54
C SER A 209 3.75 -33.71 -25.98
N ILE A 210 3.01 -34.55 -25.25
CA ILE A 210 3.51 -35.88 -24.82
C ILE A 210 3.65 -36.85 -26.00
N ALA A 211 2.72 -36.83 -26.96
CA ALA A 211 2.81 -37.68 -28.15
C ALA A 211 4.04 -37.33 -29.03
N GLN A 212 4.40 -36.05 -29.12
CA GLN A 212 5.58 -35.59 -29.87
C GLN A 212 6.90 -35.85 -29.13
N LEU A 213 6.88 -36.00 -27.81
CA LEU A 213 8.08 -36.33 -27.04
C LEU A 213 8.50 -37.80 -27.20
N ARG A 214 7.56 -38.67 -27.59
CA ARG A 214 7.78 -40.12 -27.74
C ARG A 214 8.19 -40.54 -29.15
N SER A 215 8.27 -39.61 -30.09
CA SER A 215 8.70 -39.84 -31.48
C SER A 215 10.09 -39.30 -31.80
N ARG A 216 10.92 -39.06 -30.77
CA ARG A 216 12.36 -38.82 -30.91
C ARG A 216 13.16 -39.86 -30.15
#